data_AF-A0A329SN10-F1
#
_entry.id   AF-A0A329SN10-F1
#
_cell.length_a   1.000
_cell.length_b   1.000
_cell.length_c   1.000
_cell.angle_alpha   90.00
_cell.angle_beta   90.00
_cell.angle_gamma   90.00
#
_symmetry.space_group_name_H-M   'P 1'
#
loop_
_entity.id
_entity.type
_entity.pdbx_description
1 polymer ?
#
loop_
_entity_poly.entity_id
_entity_poly.type
_entity_poly.pdbx_seq_one_letter_code
_entity_poly.pdbx_strand_id
1 'polypeptide(L)'
;MLRAVRAFKQNNPAWTDVKVVVIDKRFTELKLLQEEFPCASVILCHFHVIDYLKREVSKKDYGFSAFEKMHIKNIMMVVVRAEYESLFESYVSALKKLRAGKPPFLDYFTDNWLNCKEQWRTFERGNIPHLDNNTNNRLVPVWMQRRTC
;
A
#
# COMPACT_ATOMS: atom_id res chain seq x y z
N MET A 1 5.88 -2.01 18.16
CA MET A 1 4.69 -1.21 17.78
C MET A 1 3.90 -0.68 18.98
N LEU A 2 3.31 -1.52 19.85
CA LEU A 2 2.45 -1.07 20.96
C LEU A 2 3.09 0.00 21.88
N ARG A 3 4.38 -0.15 22.23
CA ARG A 3 5.10 0.86 23.02
C ARG A 3 5.16 2.23 22.32
N ALA A 4 5.34 2.24 21.00
CA ALA A 4 5.37 3.48 20.22
C ALA A 4 3.99 4.14 20.16
N VAL A 5 2.92 3.35 19.99
CA VAL A 5 1.54 3.85 20.03
C VAL A 5 1.21 4.46 21.39
N ARG A 6 1.57 3.78 22.49
CA ARG A 6 1.38 4.32 23.84
C ARG A 6 2.14 5.62 24.06
N ALA A 7 3.40 5.68 23.65
CA ALA A 7 4.20 6.90 23.73
C ALA A 7 3.58 8.03 22.89
N PHE A 8 3.08 7.74 21.68
CA PHE A 8 2.39 8.73 20.85
C PHE A 8 1.16 9.30 21.58
N LYS A 9 0.26 8.45 22.08
CA LYS A 9 -0.95 8.89 22.79
C LYS A 9 -0.64 9.69 24.06
N GLN A 10 0.39 9.28 24.81
CA GLN A 10 0.85 9.99 26.02
C GLN A 10 1.34 11.41 25.72
N ASN A 11 2.00 11.60 24.58
CA ASN A 11 2.58 12.90 24.20
C ASN A 11 1.65 13.75 23.32
N ASN A 12 0.53 13.20 22.84
CA ASN A 12 -0.39 13.88 21.94
C ASN A 12 -1.82 13.73 22.45
N PRO A 13 -2.30 14.62 23.35
CA PRO A 13 -3.64 14.52 23.93
C PRO A 13 -4.78 14.50 22.90
N ALA A 14 -4.58 15.13 21.74
CA ALA A 14 -5.52 15.13 20.62
C ALA A 14 -5.44 13.87 19.73
N TRP A 15 -4.85 12.76 20.20
CA TRP A 15 -4.73 11.53 19.41
C TRP A 15 -6.09 10.95 18.98
N THR A 16 -7.17 11.29 19.68
CA THR A 16 -8.56 10.94 19.32
C THR A 16 -9.05 11.62 18.05
N ASP A 17 -8.40 12.71 17.64
CA ASP A 17 -8.74 13.45 16.41
C ASP A 17 -8.10 12.84 15.17
N VAL A 18 -7.18 11.89 15.33
CA VAL A 18 -6.56 11.15 14.23
C VAL A 18 -7.64 10.47 13.40
N LYS A 19 -7.77 10.85 12.13
CA LYS A 19 -8.74 10.27 11.19
C LYS A 19 -8.16 9.16 10.34
N VAL A 20 -6.85 9.19 10.10
CA VAL A 20 -6.17 8.25 9.21
C VAL A 20 -4.81 7.87 9.77
N VAL A 21 -4.50 6.58 9.77
CA VAL A 21 -3.17 6.05 10.06
C VAL A 21 -2.66 5.37 8.79
N VAL A 22 -1.56 5.86 8.24
CA VAL A 22 -0.92 5.28 7.05
C VAL A 22 0.23 4.39 7.47
N ILE A 23 0.22 3.14 7.05
CA ILE A 23 1.21 2.12 7.47
C ILE A 23 1.93 1.48 6.29
N ASP A 24 3.06 0.83 6.58
CA ASP A 24 3.64 -0.15 5.65
C ASP A 24 2.85 -1.47 5.62
N LYS A 25 3.13 -2.36 4.67
CA LYS A 25 2.53 -3.71 4.59
C LYS A 25 3.00 -4.60 5.76
N ARG A 26 2.37 -4.45 6.91
CA ARG A 26 2.58 -5.29 8.11
C ARG A 26 1.23 -5.63 8.74
N PHE A 27 0.68 -6.80 8.39
CA PHE A 27 -0.64 -7.24 8.88
C PHE A 27 -0.74 -7.34 10.41
N THR A 28 0.35 -7.68 11.09
CA THR A 28 0.41 -7.70 12.56
C THR A 28 0.28 -6.31 13.19
N GLU A 29 0.70 -5.26 12.49
CA GLU A 29 0.58 -3.88 12.95
C GLU A 29 -0.79 -3.29 12.62
N LEU A 30 -1.41 -3.75 11.54
CA LEU A 30 -2.75 -3.34 11.12
C LEU A 30 -3.79 -3.60 12.23
N LYS A 31 -3.89 -4.84 12.71
CA LYS A 31 -4.88 -5.21 13.74
C LYS A 31 -4.68 -4.40 15.03
N LEU A 32 -3.42 -4.31 15.47
CA LEU A 32 -3.06 -3.52 16.64
C LEU A 32 -3.46 -2.04 16.49
N LEU A 33 -3.23 -1.45 15.32
CA LEU A 33 -3.58 -0.05 15.08
C LEU A 33 -5.08 0.17 14.96
N GLN A 34 -5.84 -0.77 14.43
CA GLN A 34 -7.30 -0.71 14.42
C GLN A 34 -7.86 -0.78 15.84
N GLU A 35 -7.28 -1.61 16.71
CA GLU A 35 -7.63 -1.69 18.13
C GLU A 35 -7.26 -0.41 18.89
N GLU A 36 -6.08 0.16 18.61
CA GLU A 36 -5.59 1.36 19.29
C GLU A 36 -6.22 2.66 18.74
N PHE A 37 -6.65 2.72 17.49
CA PHE A 37 -7.28 3.88 16.85
C PHE A 37 -8.63 3.49 16.23
N PRO A 38 -9.63 3.11 17.04
CA PRO A 38 -10.90 2.57 16.54
C PRO A 38 -11.70 3.57 15.70
N CYS A 39 -11.46 4.86 15.87
CA CYS A 39 -12.11 5.94 15.13
C CYS A 39 -11.34 6.38 13.87
N ALA A 40 -10.16 5.78 13.60
CA ALA A 40 -9.32 6.15 12.47
C ALA A 40 -9.32 5.04 11.40
N SER A 41 -9.29 5.45 10.14
CA SER A 41 -9.05 4.52 9.03
C SER A 41 -7.57 4.15 8.97
N VAL A 42 -7.25 2.87 9.12
CA VAL A 42 -5.88 2.36 8.96
C VAL A 42 -5.69 1.87 7.52
N ILE A 43 -4.84 2.55 6.75
CA ILE A 43 -4.65 2.31 5.32
C ILE A 43 -3.18 2.05 4.99
N LEU A 44 -2.89 1.32 3.91
CA LEU A 44 -1.53 1.06 3.47
C LEU A 44 -0.91 2.29 2.79
N CYS A 45 0.41 2.41 2.74
CA CYS A 45 1.07 3.47 2.00
C CYS A 45 1.16 3.11 0.51
N HIS A 46 0.61 3.92 -0.40
CA HIS A 46 0.71 3.66 -1.85
C HIS A 46 2.13 3.45 -2.33
N PHE A 47 3.09 4.22 -1.81
CA PHE A 47 4.50 4.08 -2.17
C PHE A 47 4.98 2.65 -1.89
N HIS A 48 4.75 2.15 -0.67
CA HIS A 48 5.16 0.80 -0.31
C HIS A 48 4.36 -0.26 -1.05
N VAL A 49 3.05 -0.08 -1.25
CA VAL A 49 2.21 -1.01 -2.03
C VAL A 49 2.78 -1.18 -3.44
N ILE A 50 3.03 -0.07 -4.14
CA ILE A 50 3.59 -0.08 -5.49
C ILE A 50 4.99 -0.71 -5.48
N ASP A 51 5.84 -0.36 -4.52
CA ASP A 51 7.19 -0.88 -4.39
C ASP A 51 7.20 -2.41 -4.15
N TYR A 52 6.38 -2.93 -3.22
CA TYR A 52 6.23 -4.37 -3.03
C TYR A 52 5.75 -5.08 -4.28
N LEU A 53 4.70 -4.57 -4.94
CA LEU A 53 4.19 -5.17 -6.18
C LEU A 53 5.25 -5.20 -7.27
N LYS A 54 6.01 -4.10 -7.44
CA LYS A 54 7.11 -4.04 -8.42
C LYS A 54 8.25 -5.01 -8.09
N ARG A 55 8.61 -5.16 -6.81
CA ARG A 55 9.60 -6.16 -6.38
C ARG A 55 9.09 -7.58 -6.63
N GLU A 56 7.83 -7.86 -6.35
CA GLU A 56 7.22 -9.15 -6.59
C GLU A 56 7.29 -9.52 -8.08
N VAL A 57 6.82 -8.63 -8.96
CA VAL A 57 6.92 -8.80 -10.42
C VAL A 57 8.37 -9.02 -10.89
N SER A 58 9.37 -8.54 -10.13
CA SER A 58 10.78 -8.70 -10.49
C SER A 58 11.33 -10.09 -10.19
N LYS A 59 10.65 -10.89 -9.35
CA LYS A 59 11.05 -12.27 -9.04
C LYS A 59 11.12 -13.12 -10.32
N LYS A 60 11.98 -14.13 -10.30
CA LYS A 60 12.17 -15.05 -11.43
C LYS A 60 11.08 -16.12 -11.49
N ASP A 61 10.43 -16.38 -10.36
CA ASP A 61 9.45 -17.45 -10.12
C ASP A 61 8.23 -17.40 -11.05
N TYR A 62 7.96 -16.24 -11.66
CA TYR A 62 6.83 -16.03 -12.58
C TYR A 62 7.17 -16.19 -14.07
N GLY A 63 8.45 -16.42 -14.42
CA GLY A 63 8.87 -16.61 -15.81
C GLY A 63 8.57 -15.41 -16.72
N PHE A 64 8.58 -14.18 -16.19
CA PHE A 64 8.37 -12.97 -16.97
C PHE A 64 9.66 -12.52 -17.68
N SER A 65 9.54 -12.18 -18.96
CA SER A 65 10.58 -11.48 -19.71
C SER A 65 10.79 -10.06 -19.18
N ALA A 66 11.91 -9.42 -19.54
CA ALA A 66 12.17 -8.03 -19.13
C ALA A 66 11.07 -7.07 -19.61
N PHE A 67 10.57 -7.27 -20.83
CA PHE A 67 9.46 -6.52 -21.41
C PHE A 67 8.18 -6.72 -20.58
N GLU A 68 7.80 -7.97 -20.30
CA GLU A 68 6.62 -8.26 -19.47
C GLU A 68 6.73 -7.63 -18.09
N LYS A 69 7.90 -7.72 -17.44
CA LYS A 69 8.14 -7.08 -16.13
C LYS A 69 7.91 -5.59 -16.19
N MET A 70 8.42 -4.91 -17.21
CA MET A 70 8.22 -3.46 -17.38
C MET A 70 6.73 -3.11 -17.49
N HIS A 71 6.00 -3.79 -18.37
CA HIS A 71 4.58 -3.54 -18.58
C HIS A 71 3.73 -3.84 -17.33
N ILE A 72 3.96 -4.98 -16.67
CA ILE A 72 3.22 -5.35 -15.46
C ILE A 72 3.49 -4.35 -14.34
N LYS A 73 4.74 -3.89 -14.15
CA LYS A 73 5.07 -2.85 -13.15
C LYS A 73 4.32 -1.53 -13.40
N ASN A 74 4.11 -1.15 -14.65
CA ASN A 74 3.31 0.03 -15.00
C ASN A 74 1.83 -0.21 -14.72
N ILE A 75 1.30 -1.40 -15.04
CA ILE A 75 -0.07 -1.79 -14.69
C ILE A 75 -0.29 -1.74 -13.17
N MET A 76 0.65 -2.26 -12.37
CA MET A 76 0.57 -2.21 -10.90
C MET A 76 0.46 -0.78 -10.38
N MET A 77 1.18 0.16 -11.00
CA MET A 77 1.10 1.57 -10.62
C MET A 77 -0.31 2.14 -10.88
N VAL A 78 -0.88 1.91 -12.06
CA VAL A 78 -2.21 2.45 -12.42
C VAL A 78 -3.34 1.74 -11.68
N VAL A 79 -3.20 0.46 -11.36
CA VAL A 79 -4.15 -0.28 -10.52
C VAL A 79 -4.23 0.33 -9.12
N VAL A 80 -3.08 0.58 -8.48
CA VAL A 80 -3.05 1.19 -7.14
C VAL A 80 -3.60 2.61 -7.18
N ARG A 81 -3.29 3.37 -8.24
CA ARG A 81 -3.64 4.77 -8.38
C ARG A 81 -5.01 5.04 -9.01
N ALA A 82 -5.76 4.01 -9.38
CA ALA A 82 -7.04 4.17 -10.05
C ALA A 82 -7.99 5.07 -9.24
N GLU A 83 -8.51 6.11 -9.88
CA GLU A 83 -9.37 7.13 -9.24
C GLU A 83 -10.82 6.70 -9.08
N TYR A 84 -11.24 5.67 -9.80
CA TYR A 84 -12.61 5.16 -9.79
C TYR A 84 -12.60 3.63 -9.80
N GLU A 85 -13.64 3.04 -9.20
CA GLU A 85 -13.80 1.59 -9.19
C GLU A 85 -13.86 1.00 -10.60
N SER A 86 -14.52 1.66 -11.54
CA SER A 86 -14.59 1.23 -12.94
C SER A 86 -13.21 1.16 -13.61
N LEU A 87 -12.33 2.13 -13.37
CA LEU A 87 -10.95 2.10 -13.87
C LEU A 87 -10.14 0.98 -13.22
N PHE A 88 -10.28 0.82 -11.90
CA PHE A 88 -9.64 -0.26 -11.16
C PHE A 88 -10.00 -1.62 -11.73
N GLU A 89 -11.29 -1.91 -11.88
CA GLU A 89 -11.79 -3.17 -12.41
C GLU A 89 -11.36 -3.39 -13.87
N SER A 90 -11.33 -2.32 -14.69
CA SER A 90 -10.80 -2.37 -16.05
C SER A 90 -9.32 -2.77 -16.09
N TYR A 91 -8.47 -2.15 -15.25
CA TYR A 91 -7.05 -2.49 -15.18
C TYR A 91 -6.80 -3.90 -14.63
N VAL A 92 -7.54 -4.33 -13.60
CA VAL A 92 -7.45 -5.68 -13.06
C VAL A 92 -7.90 -6.72 -14.11
N SER A 93 -8.97 -6.45 -14.84
CA SER A 93 -9.44 -7.30 -15.93
C SER A 93 -8.41 -7.40 -17.06
N ALA A 94 -7.81 -6.28 -17.46
CA ALA A 94 -6.72 -6.26 -18.44
C ALA A 94 -5.51 -7.07 -17.98
N LEU A 95 -5.11 -6.93 -16.71
CA LEU A 95 -4.03 -7.73 -16.12
C LEU A 95 -4.34 -9.22 -16.15
N LYS A 96 -5.55 -9.63 -15.73
CA LYS A 96 -6.00 -11.03 -15.74
C LYS A 96 -5.95 -11.61 -17.16
N LYS A 97 -6.46 -10.90 -18.16
CA LYS A 97 -6.40 -11.31 -19.58
C LYS A 97 -4.96 -11.44 -20.07
N LEU A 98 -4.13 -10.45 -19.80
CA LEU A 98 -2.72 -10.46 -20.20
C LEU A 98 -1.95 -11.63 -19.58
N ARG A 99 -2.35 -12.10 -18.40
CA ARG A 99 -1.63 -13.10 -17.59
C ARG A 99 -2.37 -14.43 -17.46
N ALA A 100 -3.41 -14.69 -18.26
CA ALA A 100 -4.19 -15.93 -18.18
C ALA A 100 -3.34 -17.21 -18.31
N GLY A 101 -2.22 -17.16 -19.05
CA GLY A 101 -1.27 -18.27 -19.17
C GLY A 101 -0.17 -18.33 -18.11
N LYS A 102 -0.18 -17.45 -17.09
CA LYS A 102 0.83 -17.38 -16.02
C LYS A 102 0.15 -17.20 -14.64
N PRO A 103 -0.58 -18.22 -14.14
CA PRO A 103 -1.41 -18.10 -12.94
C PRO A 103 -0.67 -17.74 -11.63
N PRO A 104 0.59 -18.15 -11.36
CA PRO A 104 1.16 -17.98 -10.02
C PRO A 104 1.25 -16.52 -9.54
N PHE A 105 1.43 -15.57 -10.47
CA PHE A 105 1.41 -14.15 -10.12
C PHE A 105 -0.01 -13.63 -9.84
N LEU A 106 -1.00 -14.09 -10.61
CA LEU A 106 -2.40 -13.69 -10.41
C LEU A 106 -2.95 -14.26 -9.10
N ASP A 107 -2.58 -15.50 -8.75
CA ASP A 107 -2.95 -16.13 -7.49
C ASP A 107 -2.36 -15.34 -6.33
N TYR A 108 -1.04 -15.08 -6.38
CA TYR A 108 -0.38 -14.23 -5.39
C TYR A 108 -1.05 -12.86 -5.26
N PHE A 109 -1.31 -12.18 -6.39
CA PHE A 109 -1.90 -10.85 -6.39
C PHE A 109 -3.32 -10.86 -5.81
N THR A 110 -4.10 -11.90 -6.11
CA THR A 110 -5.44 -12.07 -5.57
C THR A 110 -5.37 -12.28 -4.05
N ASP A 111 -4.60 -13.27 -3.61
CA ASP A 111 -4.55 -13.69 -2.22
C ASP A 111 -3.97 -12.62 -1.29
N ASN A 112 -2.97 -11.88 -1.76
CA ASN A 112 -2.16 -10.98 -0.92
C ASN A 112 -2.50 -9.50 -1.08
N TRP A 113 -3.33 -9.14 -2.06
CA TRP A 113 -3.64 -7.75 -2.37
C TRP A 113 -5.11 -7.52 -2.69
N LEU A 114 -5.72 -8.31 -3.58
CA LEU A 114 -7.13 -8.08 -3.93
C LEU A 114 -8.08 -8.41 -2.76
N ASN A 115 -7.75 -9.41 -1.94
CA ASN A 115 -8.52 -9.74 -0.73
C ASN A 115 -8.50 -8.66 0.36
N CYS A 116 -7.62 -7.66 0.24
CA CYS A 116 -7.56 -6.51 1.15
C CYS A 116 -7.52 -5.17 0.41
N LYS A 117 -8.15 -5.11 -0.77
CA LYS A 117 -8.11 -3.96 -1.69
C LYS A 117 -8.63 -2.66 -1.06
N GLU A 118 -9.57 -2.76 -0.13
CA GLU A 118 -10.16 -1.64 0.61
C GLU A 118 -9.10 -0.85 1.40
N GLN A 119 -7.98 -1.50 1.77
CA GLN A 119 -6.91 -0.86 2.55
C GLN A 119 -5.92 -0.06 1.69
N TRP A 120 -5.94 -0.22 0.36
CA TRP A 120 -4.95 0.38 -0.53
C TRP A 120 -5.47 1.01 -1.82
N ARG A 121 -6.74 0.83 -2.21
CA ARG A 121 -7.32 1.52 -3.37
C ARG A 121 -7.40 3.03 -3.11
N THR A 122 -7.05 3.86 -4.12
CA THR A 122 -7.08 5.34 -3.99
C THR A 122 -8.47 5.87 -3.67
N PHE A 123 -9.50 5.44 -4.42
CA PHE A 123 -10.83 6.04 -4.30
C PHE A 123 -11.55 5.73 -2.99
N GLU A 124 -11.21 4.61 -2.35
CA GLU A 124 -11.67 4.26 -0.98
C GLU A 124 -11.07 5.18 0.08
N ARG A 125 -10.02 5.94 -0.24
CA ARG A 125 -9.43 6.91 0.68
C ARG A 125 -10.22 8.21 0.76
N GLY A 126 -11.29 8.38 -0.05
CA GLY A 126 -12.13 9.58 -0.07
C GLY A 126 -11.34 10.87 -0.31
N ASN A 127 -12.02 12.02 -0.28
CA ASN A 127 -11.40 13.35 -0.27
C ASN A 127 -10.68 13.66 1.04
N ILE A 128 -9.96 12.69 1.63
CA ILE A 128 -9.01 12.98 2.69
C ILE A 128 -7.94 13.84 2.03
N PRO A 129 -7.71 15.10 2.45
CA PRO A 129 -6.73 15.96 1.82
C PRO A 129 -5.37 15.31 1.98
N HIS A 130 -4.94 14.60 0.95
CA HIS A 130 -3.63 13.97 0.96
C HIS A 130 -2.55 15.02 0.76
N LEU A 131 -2.88 16.29 0.46
CA LEU A 131 -1.93 17.36 0.10
C LEU A 131 -0.90 16.87 -0.93
N ASP A 132 -1.31 15.97 -1.82
CA ASP A 132 -0.43 15.24 -2.73
C ASP A 132 0.84 14.67 -2.06
N ASN A 133 0.72 14.30 -0.77
CA ASN A 133 1.76 13.77 0.09
C ASN A 133 1.93 12.27 -0.20
N ASN A 134 2.36 12.00 -1.42
CA ASN A 134 2.67 10.70 -1.99
C ASN A 134 4.12 10.25 -1.68
N THR A 135 4.80 10.95 -0.76
CA THR A 135 6.13 10.60 -0.22
C THR A 135 6.08 10.54 1.32
N ASN A 136 6.54 9.43 1.91
CA ASN A 136 6.67 9.29 3.37
C ASN A 136 7.84 10.11 3.97
N ASN A 137 8.42 11.02 3.20
CA ASN A 137 9.77 11.49 3.46
C ASN A 137 9.82 12.79 4.30
N ARG A 138 8.88 13.00 5.23
CA ARG A 138 9.03 14.06 6.25
C ARG A 138 9.72 13.58 7.53
N LEU A 139 9.68 12.28 7.83
CA LEU A 139 10.39 11.70 8.97
C LEU A 139 11.57 10.82 8.56
N VAL A 140 11.49 10.12 7.42
CA VAL A 140 12.55 9.23 6.95
C VAL A 140 13.92 9.93 6.71
N PRO A 141 14.02 11.19 6.22
CA PRO A 141 15.33 11.86 6.12
C PRO A 141 15.97 12.08 7.49
N VAL A 142 15.17 12.40 8.51
CA VAL A 142 15.62 12.66 9.89
C VAL A 142 16.22 11.40 10.51
N TRP A 143 15.68 10.22 10.20
CA TRP A 143 16.19 8.94 10.70
C TRP A 143 17.40 8.42 9.91
N MET A 144 17.50 8.74 8.61
CA MET A 144 18.67 8.36 7.80
C MET A 144 19.90 9.24 8.08
N GLN A 145 19.71 10.53 8.39
CA GLN A 145 20.82 11.42 8.81
C GLN A 145 21.46 11.02 10.15
N ARG A 146 20.77 10.24 10.99
CA ARG A 146 21.32 9.71 12.26
C ARG A 146 21.99 8.35 12.15
N ARG A 147 22.11 7.78 10.95
CA ARG A 147 22.88 6.54 10.71
C ARG A 147 24.20 6.76 9.98
N THR A 148 24.51 8.00 9.64
CA THR A 148 25.81 8.42 9.14
C THR A 148 26.28 9.56 10.02
N CYS A 149 26.91 9.17 11.14
CA CYS A 149 27.85 9.85 12.04
C CYS A 149 27.65 9.29 13.46
#